data_AF-A0A9E4KFT2-F1
#
_entry.id   AF-A0A9E4KFT2-F1
#
_cell.length_a   1.000
_cell.length_b   1.000
_cell.length_c   1.000
_cell.angle_alpha   90.00
_cell.angle_beta   90.00
_cell.angle_gamma   90.00
#
_symmetry.space_group_name_H-M   'P 1'
#
loop_
_entity.id
_entity.type
_entity.pdbx_description
1 polymer ?
#
loop_
_entity_poly.entity_id
_entity_poly.type
_entity_poly.pdbx_seq_one_letter_code
_entity_poly.pdbx_strand_id
1 'polypeptide(L)'
;MFSSDLLIAVPAILLALTFHEVAHGWMADKLGDNTARMLGRLNLNPIVHLDPLGTLAFVISMVGGVGFGWAKPVPVNPGNFRHPRRGMMWVALAGPATNFILAIISGFLFSLLRGSGMGFTFVGEPLML
;
A
#
# COMPACT_ATOMS: atom_id res chain seq x y z
N MET A 1 7.98 -21.22 -11.49
CA MET A 1 7.74 -20.81 -10.09
C MET A 1 7.48 -19.30 -9.95
N PHE A 2 8.15 -18.41 -10.71
CA PHE A 2 7.96 -16.95 -10.55
C PHE A 2 6.78 -16.30 -11.31
N SER A 3 6.19 -16.95 -12.30
CA SER A 3 5.36 -16.25 -13.31
C SER A 3 3.97 -15.83 -12.83
N SER A 4 3.32 -16.61 -11.96
CA SER A 4 1.96 -16.34 -11.47
C SER A 4 1.93 -15.42 -10.25
N ASP A 5 2.90 -15.59 -9.35
CA ASP A 5 2.91 -14.92 -8.05
C ASP A 5 3.07 -13.41 -8.22
N LEU A 6 3.82 -12.98 -9.23
CA LEU A 6 3.99 -11.57 -9.57
C LEU A 6 2.70 -10.91 -10.06
N LEU A 7 1.88 -11.66 -10.82
CA LEU A 7 0.61 -11.15 -11.33
C LEU A 7 -0.38 -10.86 -10.21
N ILE A 8 -0.24 -11.56 -9.07
CA ILE A 8 -1.10 -11.38 -7.90
C ILE A 8 -0.47 -10.37 -6.93
N ALA A 9 0.84 -10.50 -6.66
CA ALA A 9 1.54 -9.69 -5.68
C ALA A 9 1.65 -8.22 -6.09
N VAL A 10 1.95 -7.93 -7.36
CA VAL A 10 2.16 -6.55 -7.81
C VAL A 10 0.90 -5.69 -7.64
N PRO A 11 -0.30 -6.09 -8.11
CA PRO A 11 -1.52 -5.34 -7.85
C PRO A 11 -1.84 -5.18 -6.36
N ALA A 12 -1.62 -6.23 -5.55
CA ALA A 12 -1.85 -6.17 -4.11
C ALA A 12 -0.91 -5.18 -3.41
N ILE A 13 0.38 -5.18 -3.77
CA ILE A 13 1.38 -4.24 -3.26
C ILE A 13 1.00 -2.82 -3.67
N LEU A 14 0.68 -2.57 -4.95
CA LEU A 14 0.30 -1.24 -5.43
C LEU A 14 -0.95 -0.72 -4.71
N LEU A 15 -1.94 -1.57 -4.47
CA LEU A 15 -3.14 -1.21 -3.72
C LEU A 15 -2.76 -0.84 -2.27
N ALA A 16 -2.09 -1.73 -1.56
CA ALA A 16 -1.69 -1.49 -0.17
C ALA A 16 -0.85 -0.21 -0.04
N LEU A 17 0.16 -0.03 -0.89
CA LEU A 17 1.03 1.15 -0.93
C LEU A 17 0.23 2.44 -1.17
N THR A 18 -0.69 2.43 -2.13
CA THR A 18 -1.49 3.60 -2.49
C THR A 18 -2.38 4.03 -1.33
N PHE A 19 -3.11 3.09 -0.73
CA PHE A 19 -3.96 3.38 0.41
C PHE A 19 -3.14 3.80 1.64
N HIS A 20 -1.95 3.23 1.85
CA HIS A 20 -1.02 3.62 2.92
C HIS A 20 -0.60 5.10 2.83
N GLU A 21 -0.12 5.52 1.66
CA GLU A 21 0.33 6.89 1.41
C GLU A 21 -0.83 7.89 1.45
N VAL A 22 -1.98 7.53 0.85
CA VAL A 22 -3.19 8.35 0.92
C VAL A 22 -3.68 8.50 2.36
N ALA A 23 -3.56 7.46 3.21
CA ALA A 23 -3.93 7.55 4.61
C ALA A 23 -3.04 8.51 5.41
N HIS A 24 -1.73 8.52 5.16
CA HIS A 24 -0.82 9.52 5.74
C HIS A 24 -1.27 10.94 5.40
N GLY A 25 -1.48 11.21 4.11
CA GLY A 25 -1.92 12.53 3.65
C GLY A 25 -3.31 12.91 4.16
N TRP A 26 -4.25 11.98 4.18
CA TRP A 26 -5.61 12.20 4.67
C TRP A 26 -5.62 12.51 6.16
N MET A 27 -4.82 11.80 6.95
CA MET A 27 -4.68 12.08 8.38
C MET A 27 -4.04 13.46 8.62
N ALA A 28 -2.96 13.79 7.89
CA ALA A 28 -2.32 15.11 7.98
C ALA A 28 -3.32 16.24 7.67
N ASP A 29 -4.10 16.06 6.62
CA ASP A 29 -5.14 16.97 6.17
C ASP A 29 -6.25 17.16 7.21
N LYS A 30 -6.68 16.08 7.87
CA LYS A 30 -7.64 16.14 8.99
C LYS A 30 -7.09 16.85 10.22
N LEU A 31 -5.78 16.84 10.42
CA LEU A 31 -5.09 17.46 11.55
C LEU A 31 -4.68 18.93 11.28
N GLY A 32 -4.96 19.44 10.08
CA GLY A 32 -4.76 20.84 9.70
C GLY A 32 -3.71 21.06 8.61
N ASP A 33 -3.00 20.02 8.17
CA ASP A 33 -2.00 20.11 7.10
C ASP A 33 -2.57 19.73 5.74
N ASN A 34 -3.04 20.72 4.98
CA ASN A 34 -3.59 20.51 3.64
C ASN A 34 -2.51 20.39 2.53
N THR A 35 -1.21 20.34 2.86
CA THR A 35 -0.10 20.31 1.90
C THR A 35 -0.25 19.19 0.87
N ALA A 36 -0.50 17.96 1.33
CA ALA A 36 -0.71 16.80 0.45
C ALA A 36 -1.88 16.99 -0.51
N ARG A 37 -2.98 17.60 -0.04
CA ARG A 37 -4.16 17.88 -0.86
C ARG A 37 -3.86 18.94 -1.92
N MET A 38 -3.20 20.04 -1.53
CA MET A 38 -2.83 21.13 -2.43
C MET A 38 -1.88 20.68 -3.54
N LEU A 39 -1.00 19.72 -3.25
CA LEU A 39 -0.08 19.13 -4.22
C LEU A 39 -0.71 17.99 -5.04
N GLY A 40 -2.01 17.73 -4.91
CA GLY A 40 -2.71 16.66 -5.62
C GLY A 40 -2.25 15.25 -5.24
N ARG A 41 -1.64 15.09 -4.06
CA ARG A 41 -1.09 13.80 -3.57
C ARG A 41 -2.15 12.92 -2.90
N LEU A 42 -3.34 13.45 -2.58
CA LEU A 42 -4.50 12.64 -2.15
C LEU A 42 -5.21 12.00 -3.35
N ASN A 43 -4.51 11.10 -4.03
CA ASN A 43 -4.99 10.47 -5.27
C ASN A 43 -4.86 8.94 -5.16
N LEU A 44 -5.86 8.19 -5.62
CA LEU A 44 -5.85 6.72 -5.65
C LEU A 44 -5.14 6.15 -6.89
N ASN A 45 -4.55 7.00 -7.74
CA ASN A 45 -3.67 6.55 -8.81
C ASN A 45 -2.33 6.06 -8.22
N PRO A 46 -2.00 4.75 -8.31
CA PRO A 46 -0.79 4.20 -7.71
C PRO A 46 0.49 4.82 -8.28
N ILE A 47 0.47 5.24 -9.54
CA ILE A 47 1.64 5.76 -10.26
C ILE A 47 2.18 7.02 -9.58
N VAL A 48 1.31 7.86 -9.00
CA VAL A 48 1.77 9.10 -8.36
C VAL A 48 2.57 8.84 -7.07
N HIS A 49 2.39 7.68 -6.45
CA HIS A 49 3.04 7.26 -5.20
C HIS A 49 4.30 6.43 -5.42
N LEU A 50 4.63 6.09 -6.67
CA LEU A 50 5.85 5.37 -6.98
C LEU A 50 7.04 6.32 -7.08
N ASP A 51 8.13 5.94 -6.42
CA ASP A 51 9.43 6.57 -6.62
C ASP A 51 10.16 5.83 -7.75
N PRO A 52 10.67 6.49 -8.80
CA PRO A 52 11.36 5.81 -9.89
C PRO A 52 12.59 4.99 -9.44
N LEU A 53 13.37 5.50 -8.48
CA LEU A 53 14.52 4.78 -7.94
C LEU A 53 14.08 3.64 -7.02
N GLY A 54 13.06 3.88 -6.18
CA GLY A 54 12.48 2.85 -5.34
C GLY A 54 11.85 1.71 -6.13
N THR A 55 11.21 2.02 -7.25
CA THR A 55 10.63 1.05 -8.19
C THR A 55 11.73 0.27 -8.91
N LEU A 56 12.80 0.93 -9.34
CA LEU A 56 13.95 0.25 -9.93
C LEU A 56 14.63 -0.69 -8.92
N ALA A 57 14.83 -0.22 -7.68
CA ALA A 57 15.36 -1.03 -6.59
C ALA A 57 14.48 -2.26 -6.30
N PHE A 58 13.15 -2.09 -6.32
CA PHE A 58 12.19 -3.19 -6.20
C PHE A 58 12.41 -4.23 -7.29
N VAL A 59 12.48 -3.82 -8.56
CA VAL A 59 12.67 -4.76 -9.69
C VAL A 59 14.01 -5.51 -9.56
N ILE A 60 15.11 -4.80 -9.30
CA ILE A 60 16.44 -5.41 -9.18
C ILE A 60 16.50 -6.39 -8.02
N SER A 61 16.03 -5.98 -6.84
CA SER A 61 16.04 -6.82 -5.64
C SER A 61 15.06 -7.99 -5.76
N MET A 62 13.99 -7.87 -6.55
CA MET A 62 13.06 -8.96 -6.84
C MET A 62 13.75 -10.06 -7.67
N VAL A 63 14.58 -9.69 -8.66
CA VAL A 63 15.40 -10.65 -9.42
C VAL A 63 16.40 -11.37 -8.50
N GLY A 64 16.91 -10.67 -7.49
CA GLY A 64 17.76 -11.24 -6.44
C GLY A 64 17.02 -12.07 -5.37
N GLY A 65 15.69 -12.20 -5.45
CA GLY A 65 14.87 -12.98 -4.51
C GLY A 65 14.44 -12.27 -3.23
N VAL A 66 14.68 -10.95 -3.12
CA VAL A 66 14.37 -10.16 -1.91
C VAL A 66 13.07 -9.34 -2.06
N GLY A 67 12.88 -8.67 -3.20
CA GLY A 67 11.68 -7.86 -3.47
C GLY A 67 11.53 -6.62 -2.59
N PHE A 68 12.60 -5.84 -2.44
CA PHE A 68 12.67 -4.63 -1.62
C PHE A 68 12.65 -3.33 -2.44
N GLY A 69 11.79 -2.39 -2.08
CA GLY A 69 11.75 -1.03 -2.62
C GLY A 69 10.96 -0.08 -1.72
N TRP A 70 10.81 1.17 -2.15
CA TRP A 70 10.10 2.21 -1.38
C TRP A 70 9.17 3.06 -2.26
N ALA A 71 8.15 3.66 -1.62
CA ALA A 71 7.27 4.64 -2.24
C ALA A 71 7.89 6.04 -2.27
N LYS A 72 7.33 6.89 -3.12
CA LYS A 72 7.46 8.33 -3.02
C LYS A 72 6.56 8.81 -1.87
N PRO A 73 7.10 9.30 -0.74
CA PRO A 73 6.30 9.64 0.41
C PRO A 73 5.36 10.82 0.13
N VAL A 74 4.22 10.85 0.80
CA VAL A 74 3.31 12.01 0.79
C VAL A 74 3.88 13.12 1.68
N PRO A 75 3.91 14.38 1.20
CA PRO A 75 4.46 15.49 1.97
C PRO A 75 3.58 15.82 3.17
N VAL A 76 4.22 15.99 4.33
CA VAL A 76 3.59 16.36 5.60
C VAL A 76 4.39 17.50 6.22
N ASN A 77 3.70 18.57 6.60
CA ASN A 77 4.26 19.74 7.27
C ASN A 77 3.78 19.82 8.73
N PRO A 78 4.64 19.44 9.70
CA PRO A 78 4.29 19.48 11.12
C PRO A 78 3.94 20.88 11.65
N GLY A 79 4.42 21.93 10.98
CA GLY A 79 4.15 23.32 11.36
C GLY A 79 2.69 23.74 11.18
N ASN A 80 1.92 23.01 10.36
CA ASN A 80 0.49 23.26 10.15
C ASN A 80 -0.39 22.61 11.22
N PHE A 81 0.15 21.71 12.06
CA PHE A 81 -0.61 21.04 13.10
C PHE A 81 -0.78 21.92 14.34
N ARG A 82 -1.98 21.88 14.94
CA ARG A 82 -2.22 22.49 16.27
C ARG A 82 -1.31 21.89 17.37
N HIS A 83 -0.99 20.61 17.26
CA HIS A 83 -0.11 19.89 18.19
C HIS A 83 0.89 19.02 17.39
N PRO A 84 2.06 19.56 16.99
CA PRO A 84 2.95 18.90 16.02
C PRO A 84 3.35 17.47 16.36
N ARG A 85 3.72 17.19 17.63
CA ARG A 85 4.12 15.84 18.07
C ARG A 85 2.98 14.83 17.97
N ARG A 86 1.79 15.20 18.46
CA ARG A 86 0.60 14.34 18.39
C ARG A 86 0.14 14.16 16.94
N GLY A 87 0.20 15.23 16.15
CA GLY A 87 -0.17 15.19 14.74
C GLY A 87 0.71 14.20 13.97
N MET A 88 2.03 14.32 14.13
CA MET A 88 2.99 13.39 13.52
C MET A 88 2.80 11.94 13.97
N MET A 89 2.48 11.71 15.25
CA MET A 89 2.19 10.36 15.76
C MET A 89 0.96 9.75 15.05
N TRP A 90 -0.14 10.50 14.94
CA TRP A 90 -1.35 10.03 14.26
C TRP A 90 -1.12 9.79 12.78
N VAL A 91 -0.40 10.70 12.12
CA VAL A 91 -0.01 10.53 10.71
C VAL A 91 0.81 9.27 10.54
N ALA A 92 1.87 9.06 11.32
CA ALA A 92 2.72 7.88 11.23
C ALA A 92 1.95 6.56 11.43
N LEU A 93 0.91 6.56 12.27
CA LEU A 93 0.05 5.38 12.48
C LEU A 93 -0.97 5.15 11.37
N ALA A 94 -1.38 6.19 10.63
CA ALA A 94 -2.47 6.10 9.65
C ALA A 94 -2.17 5.11 8.51
N GLY A 95 -0.95 5.13 7.97
CA GLY A 95 -0.52 4.19 6.93
C GLY A 95 -0.58 2.73 7.41
N PRO A 96 0.17 2.35 8.47
CA PRO A 96 0.15 0.99 9.02
C PRO A 96 -1.25 0.51 9.43
N ALA A 97 -2.06 1.38 10.04
CA ALA A 97 -3.43 1.05 10.41
C ALA A 97 -4.29 0.71 9.18
N THR A 98 -4.10 1.45 8.08
CA THR A 98 -4.81 1.19 6.82
C THR A 98 -4.42 -0.15 6.22
N ASN A 99 -3.13 -0.52 6.24
CA ASN A 99 -2.69 -1.84 5.78
C ASN A 99 -3.26 -2.97 6.64
N PHE A 100 -3.34 -2.77 7.97
CA PHE A 100 -3.94 -3.75 8.86
C PHE A 100 -5.44 -3.95 8.57
N ILE A 101 -6.17 -2.86 8.32
CA ILE A 101 -7.58 -2.90 7.90
C ILE A 101 -7.72 -3.64 6.56
N LEU A 102 -6.87 -3.33 5.57
CA LEU A 102 -6.88 -4.00 4.27
C LEU A 102 -6.59 -5.50 4.40
N ALA A 103 -5.66 -5.89 5.27
CA ALA A 103 -5.37 -7.30 5.54
C ALA A 103 -6.58 -8.03 6.13
N ILE A 104 -7.27 -7.42 7.10
CA ILE A 104 -8.50 -7.98 7.69
C ILE A 104 -9.60 -8.13 6.64
N ILE A 105 -9.87 -7.08 5.85
CA ILE A 105 -10.90 -7.10 4.81
C ILE A 105 -10.58 -8.16 3.76
N SER A 106 -9.32 -8.24 3.31
CA SER A 106 -8.89 -9.19 2.30
C SER A 106 -8.98 -10.63 2.81
N GLY A 107 -8.56 -10.89 4.05
CA GLY A 107 -8.68 -12.20 4.69
C GLY A 107 -10.12 -12.64 4.91
N PHE A 108 -11.00 -11.71 5.32
CA PHE A 108 -12.43 -11.98 5.45
C PHE A 108 -13.07 -12.30 4.09
N LEU A 109 -12.78 -11.49 3.07
CA LEU A 109 -13.28 -11.73 1.71
C LEU A 109 -12.79 -13.08 1.17
N PHE A 110 -11.50 -13.40 1.36
CA PHE A 110 -10.94 -14.70 1.00
C PHE A 110 -11.68 -15.85 1.69
N SER A 111 -11.98 -15.72 2.99
CA SER A 111 -12.72 -16.74 3.73
C SER A 111 -14.15 -16.94 3.21
N LEU A 112 -14.86 -15.86 2.87
CA LEU A 112 -16.21 -15.93 2.29
C LEU A 112 -16.20 -16.59 0.91
N LEU A 113 -15.24 -16.20 0.07
CA LEU A 113 -15.07 -16.73 -1.28
C LEU A 113 -14.73 -18.23 -1.26
N ARG A 114 -13.96 -18.69 -0.27
CA ARG A 114 -13.69 -20.12 -0.08
C ARG A 114 -14.91 -20.90 0.41
N GLY A 115 -15.77 -20.28 1.23
CA GLY A 115 -16.98 -20.89 1.77
C GLY A 115 -18.16 -20.95 0.81
N SER A 116 -18.18 -20.14 -0.25
CA SER A 116 -19.29 -20.06 -1.20
C SER A 116 -19.33 -21.18 -2.26
N GLY A 117 -18.38 -22.13 -2.22
CA GLY A 117 -18.29 -23.21 -3.21
C GLY A 117 -17.83 -22.75 -4.60
N MET A 118 -17.44 -21.48 -4.76
CA MET A 118 -16.72 -21.03 -5.95
C MET A 118 -15.35 -21.73 -5.97
N GLY A 119 -15.15 -22.64 -6.92
CA GLY A 119 -13.87 -23.30 -7.14
C GLY A 119 -12.83 -22.30 -7.61
N PHE A 120 -12.14 -21.65 -6.69
CA PHE A 120 -10.94 -20.88 -6.99
C PHE A 120 -9.81 -21.88 -7.23
N THR A 121 -9.47 -22.13 -8.49
CA THR A 121 -8.23 -22.83 -8.85
C THR A 121 -7.06 -21.93 -8.50
N PHE A 122 -6.22 -22.36 -7.56
CA PHE A 122 -5.02 -21.64 -7.20
C PHE A 122 -4.09 -21.59 -8.41
N VAL A 123 -3.70 -20.39 -8.83
CA VAL A 123 -2.62 -20.20 -9.80
C VAL A 123 -1.31 -20.50 -9.05
N GLY A 124 -0.98 -21.78 -8.91
CA GLY A 124 0.15 -22.22 -8.08
C GLY A 124 0.12 -23.68 -7.65
N GLU A 125 -0.95 -24.44 -7.92
CA GLU A 125 -0.86 -25.90 -7.82
C GLU A 125 0.26 -26.38 -8.76
N PRO A 126 1.29 -27.08 -8.28
CA PRO A 126 2.18 -27.78 -9.19
C PRO A 126 1.30 -28.75 -9.97
N LEU A 127 1.41 -28.73 -11.31
CA LEU A 127 0.94 -29.84 -12.13
C LEU A 127 1.65 -31.09 -11.62
N MET A 128 1.02 -31.80 -10.69
CA MET A 128 1.38 -33.16 -10.33
C MET A 128 0.94 -34.04 -11.52
N LEU A 129 1.79 -34.08 -12.54
CA LEU A 129 1.90 -35.20 -13.47
C LEU A 129 3.01 -36.12 -12.96
#